data_AF-A0A8H1L557-F1
#
_entry.id   AF-A0A8H1L557-F1
#
_cell.length_a   1.000
_cell.length_b   1.000
_cell.length_c   1.000
_cell.angle_alpha   90.00
_cell.angle_beta   90.00
_cell.angle_gamma   90.00
#
_symmetry.space_group_name_H-M   'P 1'
#
loop_
_entity.id
_entity.type
_entity.pdbx_description
1 polymer ?
#
loop_
_entity_poly.entity_id
_entity_poly.type
_entity_poly.pdbx_seq_one_letter_code
_entity_poly.pdbx_strand_id
1 'polypeptide(L)'
;MTDTPTALTQARQQDSDARRRRVLTALAQLATAGETLNISSVARAARVHRSFIHRHNDLHAAVLAHAARAADTGNDATVSRTSLQAELANATERSRRQAAYITELEDRLSEALGEAVWRETGLGAPADLDTLHRQITSLQQEVTELRRQLTERTEELEAARAASRELMAQLNRPKPS
;
A
#
# COMPACT_ATOMS: atom_id res chain seq x y z
N MET A 1 21.57 -39.67 -8.71
CA MET A 1 20.75 -39.48 -7.49
C MET A 1 19.76 -38.36 -7.78
N THR A 2 18.64 -38.67 -8.44
CA THR A 2 17.73 -37.67 -9.04
C THR A 2 16.28 -37.88 -8.62
N ASP A 3 15.67 -36.81 -8.09
CA ASP A 3 14.33 -36.31 -8.42
C ASP A 3 13.09 -37.21 -8.28
N THR A 4 12.99 -38.08 -7.27
CA THR A 4 11.77 -38.87 -7.05
C THR A 4 10.53 -38.08 -6.55
N PRO A 5 10.65 -37.10 -5.61
CA PRO A 5 9.46 -36.37 -5.12
C PRO A 5 8.91 -35.36 -6.12
N THR A 6 9.77 -34.78 -6.95
CA THR A 6 9.41 -33.80 -8.00
C THR A 6 8.66 -34.49 -9.14
N ALA A 7 9.11 -35.68 -9.57
CA ALA A 7 8.47 -36.46 -10.62
C ALA A 7 7.04 -36.91 -10.25
N LEU A 8 6.81 -37.34 -9.00
CA LEU A 8 5.48 -37.72 -8.53
C LEU A 8 4.51 -36.53 -8.44
N THR A 9 5.01 -35.36 -8.06
CA THR A 9 4.20 -34.13 -8.00
C THR A 9 3.82 -33.67 -9.40
N GLN A 10 4.76 -33.74 -10.35
CA GLN A 10 4.52 -33.42 -11.75
C GLN A 10 3.52 -34.39 -12.41
N ALA A 11 3.61 -35.68 -12.13
CA ALA A 11 2.65 -36.68 -12.62
C ALA A 11 1.22 -36.43 -12.10
N ARG A 12 1.08 -36.05 -10.82
CA ARG A 12 -0.24 -35.68 -10.24
C ARG A 12 -0.80 -34.41 -10.84
N GLN A 13 0.04 -33.44 -11.16
CA GLN A 13 -0.37 -32.21 -11.83
C GLN A 13 -0.87 -32.50 -13.24
N GLN A 14 -0.14 -33.32 -14.01
CA GLN A 14 -0.53 -33.72 -15.36
C GLN A 14 -1.86 -34.49 -15.39
N ASP A 15 -2.09 -35.40 -14.43
CA ASP A 15 -3.38 -36.11 -14.29
C ASP A 15 -4.52 -35.15 -13.93
N SER A 16 -4.27 -34.19 -13.05
CA SER A 16 -5.26 -33.16 -12.68
C SER A 16 -5.62 -32.27 -13.88
N ASP A 17 -4.64 -31.87 -14.68
CA ASP A 17 -4.84 -31.07 -15.89
C ASP A 17 -5.56 -31.87 -17.00
N ALA A 18 -5.29 -33.17 -17.11
CA ALA A 18 -6.00 -34.06 -18.03
C ALA A 18 -7.47 -34.26 -17.61
N ARG A 19 -7.76 -34.39 -16.31
CA ARG A 19 -9.13 -34.42 -15.78
C ARG A 19 -9.86 -33.09 -15.99
N ARG A 20 -9.18 -31.97 -15.76
CA ARG A 20 -9.73 -30.62 -16.00
C ARG A 20 -10.12 -30.42 -17.45
N ARG A 21 -9.23 -30.76 -18.40
CA ARG A 21 -9.51 -30.68 -19.84
C ARG A 21 -10.74 -31.53 -20.22
N ARG A 22 -10.84 -32.77 -19.73
CA ARG A 22 -12.01 -33.63 -19.98
C ARG A 22 -13.32 -33.02 -19.48
N VAL A 23 -13.32 -32.37 -18.33
CA VAL A 23 -14.51 -31.68 -17.80
C VAL A 23 -14.94 -30.54 -18.72
N LEU A 24 -14.01 -29.71 -19.17
CA LEU A 24 -14.31 -28.60 -20.08
C LEU A 24 -14.81 -29.09 -21.45
N THR A 25 -14.20 -30.16 -22.00
CA THR A 25 -14.65 -30.76 -23.27
C THR A 25 -16.06 -31.37 -23.14
N ALA A 26 -16.33 -32.10 -22.06
CA ALA A 26 -17.65 -32.68 -21.80
C ALA A 26 -18.73 -31.60 -21.62
N LEU A 27 -18.38 -30.49 -20.97
CA LEU A 27 -19.26 -29.35 -20.82
C LEU A 27 -19.60 -28.70 -22.18
N ALA A 28 -18.62 -28.54 -23.07
CA ALA A 28 -18.85 -28.01 -24.41
C ALA A 28 -19.76 -28.92 -25.25
N GLN A 29 -19.55 -30.24 -25.16
CA GLN A 29 -20.38 -31.23 -25.87
C GLN A 29 -21.84 -31.22 -25.40
N LEU A 30 -22.05 -31.19 -24.08
CA LEU A 30 -23.40 -31.11 -23.53
C LEU A 30 -24.10 -29.79 -23.88
N ALA A 31 -23.35 -28.70 -23.95
CA ALA A 31 -23.87 -27.41 -24.39
C ALA A 31 -24.29 -27.43 -25.87
N THR A 32 -23.57 -28.13 -26.73
CA THR A 32 -23.95 -28.30 -28.15
C THR A 32 -25.12 -29.26 -28.37
N ALA A 33 -25.29 -30.24 -27.47
CA ALA A 33 -26.37 -31.22 -27.56
C ALA A 33 -27.72 -30.70 -27.03
N GLY A 34 -27.73 -29.57 -26.32
CA GLY A 34 -28.96 -28.99 -25.75
C GLY A 34 -29.55 -29.81 -24.59
N GLU A 35 -28.78 -30.72 -24.00
CA GLU A 35 -29.20 -31.50 -22.84
C GLU A 35 -29.21 -30.66 -21.55
N THR A 36 -29.98 -31.09 -20.54
CA THR A 36 -30.00 -30.43 -19.22
C THR A 36 -28.61 -30.42 -18.58
N LEU A 37 -28.00 -29.22 -18.55
CA LEU A 37 -26.68 -29.02 -18.00
C LEU A 37 -26.72 -28.96 -16.48
N ASN A 38 -26.20 -29.99 -15.82
CA ASN A 38 -26.06 -30.02 -14.36
C ASN A 38 -24.72 -30.66 -13.96
N ILE A 39 -24.27 -30.39 -12.73
CA ILE A 39 -22.97 -30.86 -12.24
C ILE A 39 -22.85 -32.39 -12.33
N SER A 40 -23.94 -33.12 -12.14
CA SER A 40 -23.96 -34.58 -12.20
C SER A 40 -23.86 -35.11 -13.63
N SER A 41 -24.48 -34.45 -14.62
CA SER A 41 -24.39 -34.80 -16.04
C SER A 41 -22.98 -34.52 -16.57
N VAL A 42 -22.39 -33.37 -16.23
CA VAL A 42 -21.00 -33.03 -16.60
C VAL A 42 -19.98 -34.00 -15.96
N ALA A 43 -20.14 -34.33 -14.67
CA ALA A 43 -19.26 -35.29 -13.99
C ALA A 43 -19.29 -36.68 -14.64
N ARG A 44 -20.49 -37.15 -15.00
CA ARG A 44 -20.68 -38.43 -15.69
C ARG A 44 -20.05 -38.43 -17.08
N ALA A 45 -20.29 -37.38 -17.87
CA ALA A 45 -19.74 -37.24 -19.21
C ALA A 45 -18.21 -37.13 -19.21
N ALA A 46 -17.63 -36.41 -18.23
CA ALA A 46 -16.19 -36.26 -18.09
C ALA A 46 -15.49 -37.50 -17.46
N ARG A 47 -16.26 -38.47 -16.95
CA ARG A 47 -15.79 -39.62 -16.14
C ARG A 47 -14.96 -39.19 -14.93
N VAL A 48 -15.44 -38.19 -14.19
CA VAL A 48 -14.81 -37.65 -12.99
C VAL A 48 -15.80 -37.62 -11.83
N HIS A 49 -15.34 -37.80 -10.59
CA HIS A 49 -16.20 -37.73 -9.42
C HIS A 49 -16.65 -36.28 -9.13
N ARG A 50 -17.90 -36.10 -8.67
CA ARG A 50 -18.49 -34.77 -8.38
C ARG A 50 -17.66 -33.92 -7.42
N SER A 51 -17.02 -34.55 -6.44
CA SER A 51 -16.13 -33.88 -5.48
C SER A 51 -14.93 -33.17 -6.15
N PHE A 52 -14.46 -33.66 -7.30
CA PHE A 52 -13.40 -33.01 -8.06
C PHE A 52 -13.86 -31.66 -8.61
N ILE A 53 -15.09 -31.57 -9.14
CA ILE A 53 -15.65 -30.31 -9.65
C ILE A 53 -15.86 -29.33 -8.50
N HIS A 54 -16.37 -29.79 -7.36
CA HIS A 54 -16.56 -28.93 -6.18
C HIS A 54 -15.25 -28.43 -5.57
N ARG A 55 -14.17 -29.20 -5.65
CA ARG A 55 -12.85 -28.78 -5.18
C ARG A 55 -12.22 -27.72 -6.08
N HIS A 56 -12.66 -27.61 -7.33
CA HIS A 56 -12.12 -26.68 -8.33
C HIS A 56 -13.17 -25.62 -8.66
N ASN A 57 -13.09 -24.49 -7.98
CA ASN A 57 -14.07 -23.40 -8.06
C ASN A 57 -14.27 -22.90 -9.50
N ASP A 58 -13.22 -22.91 -10.31
CA ASP A 58 -13.24 -22.55 -11.73
C ASP A 58 -14.14 -23.49 -12.56
N LEU A 59 -14.06 -24.81 -12.32
CA LEU A 59 -14.88 -25.80 -13.01
C LEU A 59 -16.34 -25.71 -12.55
N HIS A 60 -16.56 -25.46 -11.26
CA HIS A 60 -17.90 -25.24 -10.71
C HIS A 60 -18.56 -24.00 -11.33
N ALA A 61 -17.84 -22.88 -11.39
CA ALA A 61 -18.30 -21.64 -12.02
C ALA A 61 -18.61 -21.83 -13.52
N ALA A 62 -17.77 -22.59 -14.25
CA ALA A 62 -17.99 -22.86 -15.67
C ALA A 62 -19.30 -23.64 -15.93
N VAL A 63 -19.61 -24.65 -15.11
CA VAL A 63 -20.86 -25.43 -15.23
C VAL A 63 -22.08 -24.56 -14.98
N LEU A 64 -22.05 -23.73 -13.93
CA LEU A 64 -23.16 -22.83 -13.61
C LEU A 64 -23.38 -21.77 -14.69
N ALA A 65 -22.31 -21.19 -15.23
CA ALA A 65 -22.41 -20.17 -16.28
C ALA A 65 -23.00 -20.70 -17.58
N HIS A 66 -22.77 -21.98 -17.92
CA HIS A 66 -23.39 -22.61 -19.08
C HIS A 66 -24.83 -23.07 -18.82
N ALA A 67 -25.14 -23.53 -17.60
CA ALA A 67 -26.51 -23.87 -17.23
C ALA A 67 -27.44 -22.64 -17.26
N ALA A 68 -26.96 -21.48 -16.83
CA ALA A 68 -27.70 -20.22 -16.91
C ALA A 68 -27.98 -19.82 -18.37
N ARG A 69 -26.96 -19.86 -19.23
CA ARG A 69 -27.10 -19.53 -20.66
C ARG A 69 -28.06 -20.45 -21.44
N ALA A 70 -28.18 -21.72 -21.03
CA ALA A 70 -29.08 -22.66 -21.68
C ALA A 70 -30.56 -22.42 -21.32
N ALA A 71 -30.85 -21.75 -20.19
CA ALA A 71 -32.20 -21.41 -19.78
C ALA A 71 -32.78 -20.21 -20.55
N ASP A 72 -31.93 -19.30 -21.05
CA ASP A 72 -32.33 -18.01 -21.65
C ASP A 72 -32.81 -18.06 -23.12
N THR A 73 -32.70 -19.19 -23.83
CA THR A 73 -32.79 -19.21 -25.31
C THR A 73 -34.17 -19.45 -25.92
N GLY A 74 -35.23 -19.73 -25.14
CA GLY A 74 -36.50 -20.27 -25.67
C GLY A 74 -37.59 -19.28 -26.12
N ASN A 75 -37.91 -18.26 -25.33
CA ASN A 75 -38.93 -17.22 -25.65
C ASN A 75 -38.71 -15.94 -24.83
N ASP A 76 -37.50 -15.84 -24.26
CA ASP A 76 -37.11 -15.03 -23.10
C ASP A 76 -36.20 -13.86 -23.50
N ALA A 77 -35.78 -13.75 -24.76
CA ALA A 77 -34.68 -12.86 -25.15
C ALA A 77 -34.90 -11.37 -24.82
N THR A 78 -36.13 -10.87 -24.84
CA THR A 78 -36.46 -9.49 -24.45
C THR A 78 -36.60 -9.30 -22.94
N VAL A 79 -37.19 -10.27 -22.23
CA VAL A 79 -37.31 -10.27 -20.75
C VAL A 79 -35.96 -10.52 -20.09
N SER A 80 -35.15 -11.44 -20.62
CA SER A 80 -33.75 -11.64 -20.26
C SER A 80 -32.93 -10.39 -20.59
N ARG A 81 -33.16 -9.68 -21.70
CA ARG A 81 -32.43 -8.43 -21.97
C ARG A 81 -32.74 -7.34 -20.95
N THR A 82 -34.00 -7.13 -20.57
CA THR A 82 -34.37 -6.14 -19.55
C THR A 82 -33.90 -6.56 -18.16
N SER A 83 -33.96 -7.85 -17.83
CA SER A 83 -33.41 -8.41 -16.61
C SER A 83 -31.89 -8.22 -16.53
N LEU A 84 -31.15 -8.55 -17.59
CA LEU A 84 -29.70 -8.34 -17.69
C LEU A 84 -29.33 -6.85 -17.59
N GLN A 85 -30.13 -5.94 -18.14
CA GLN A 85 -29.93 -4.50 -17.97
C GLN A 85 -30.12 -4.06 -16.51
N ALA A 86 -31.14 -4.60 -15.82
CA ALA A 86 -31.35 -4.32 -14.40
C ALA A 86 -30.22 -4.91 -13.52
N GLU A 87 -29.73 -6.10 -13.85
CA GLU A 87 -28.57 -6.70 -13.18
C GLU A 87 -27.29 -5.90 -13.39
N LEU A 88 -27.04 -5.43 -14.63
CA LEU A 88 -25.91 -4.55 -14.93
C LEU A 88 -25.99 -3.26 -14.10
N ALA A 89 -27.16 -2.62 -14.06
CA ALA A 89 -27.36 -1.40 -13.27
C ALA A 89 -27.10 -1.65 -11.78
N ASN A 90 -27.62 -2.75 -11.23
CA ASN A 90 -27.40 -3.11 -9.83
C ASN A 90 -25.92 -3.43 -9.54
N ALA A 91 -25.24 -4.13 -10.45
CA ALA A 91 -23.81 -4.40 -10.33
C ALA A 91 -22.97 -3.11 -10.38
N THR A 92 -23.31 -2.16 -11.26
CA THR A 92 -22.63 -0.86 -11.32
C THR A 92 -22.83 -0.05 -10.05
N GLU A 93 -24.04 -0.06 -9.47
CA GLU A 93 -24.32 0.63 -8.21
C GLU A 93 -23.64 -0.04 -7.00
N ARG A 94 -23.53 -1.37 -7.00
CA ARG A 94 -22.74 -2.09 -6.00
C ARG A 94 -21.25 -1.75 -6.11
N SER A 95 -20.72 -1.71 -7.34
CA SER A 95 -19.34 -1.32 -7.60
C SER A 95 -19.05 0.11 -7.14
N ARG A 96 -19.94 1.07 -7.45
CA ARG A 96 -19.84 2.46 -6.94
C ARG A 96 -19.79 2.53 -5.42
N ARG A 97 -20.70 1.81 -4.74
CA ARG A 97 -20.72 1.78 -3.26
C ARG A 97 -19.45 1.16 -2.69
N GLN A 98 -18.93 0.10 -3.31
CA GLN A 98 -17.67 -0.50 -2.90
C GLN A 98 -16.49 0.45 -3.10
N ALA A 99 -16.42 1.16 -4.23
CA ALA A 99 -15.37 2.15 -4.47
C ALA A 99 -15.41 3.29 -3.44
N ALA A 100 -16.61 3.83 -3.15
CA ALA A 100 -16.78 4.84 -2.11
C ALA A 100 -16.32 4.35 -0.73
N TYR A 101 -16.66 3.10 -0.37
CA TYR A 101 -16.23 2.51 0.90
C TYR A 101 -14.71 2.29 0.97
N ILE A 102 -14.08 1.90 -0.14
CA ILE A 102 -12.61 1.78 -0.22
C ILE A 102 -11.96 3.14 0.02
N THR A 103 -12.42 4.20 -0.65
CA THR A 103 -11.89 5.55 -0.44
C THR A 103 -12.05 6.00 1.02
N GLU A 104 -13.20 5.77 1.65
CA GLU A 104 -13.39 6.11 3.06
C GLU A 104 -12.46 5.31 3.99
N LEU A 105 -12.21 4.04 3.69
CA LEU A 105 -11.24 3.23 4.44
C LEU A 105 -9.80 3.70 4.22
N GLU A 106 -9.43 4.10 3.01
CA GLU A 106 -8.12 4.67 2.68
C GLU A 106 -7.89 6.00 3.41
N ASP A 107 -8.92 6.87 3.47
CA ASP A 107 -8.86 8.13 4.21
C ASP A 107 -8.68 7.88 5.72
N ARG A 108 -9.49 6.98 6.30
CA ARG A 108 -9.37 6.61 7.72
C ARG A 108 -8.04 5.93 8.04
N LEU A 109 -7.51 5.13 7.11
CA LEU A 109 -6.20 4.51 7.27
C LEU A 109 -5.11 5.58 7.23
N SER A 110 -5.21 6.55 6.31
CA SER A 110 -4.27 7.66 6.21
C SER A 110 -4.31 8.54 7.46
N GLU A 111 -5.50 8.79 8.02
CA GLU A 111 -5.66 9.49 9.30
C GLU A 111 -5.03 8.70 10.46
N ALA A 112 -5.33 7.40 10.59
CA ALA A 112 -4.80 6.56 11.65
C ALA A 112 -3.27 6.38 11.55
N LEU A 113 -2.74 6.23 10.35
CA LEU A 113 -1.30 6.18 10.09
C LEU A 113 -0.65 7.55 10.31
N GLY A 114 -1.32 8.64 9.90
CA GLY A 114 -0.89 10.00 10.18
C GLY A 114 -0.78 10.25 11.68
N GLU A 115 -1.77 9.83 12.46
CA GLU A 115 -1.77 9.93 13.92
C GLU A 115 -0.73 9.01 14.57
N ALA A 116 -0.53 7.80 14.05
CA ALA A 116 0.50 6.88 14.53
C ALA A 116 1.91 7.41 14.25
N VAL A 117 2.16 7.89 13.03
CA VAL A 117 3.41 8.56 12.64
C VAL A 117 3.60 9.83 13.46
N TRP A 118 2.55 10.62 13.71
CA TRP A 118 2.58 11.80 14.58
C TRP A 118 2.99 11.46 16.02
N ARG A 119 2.52 10.33 16.54
CA ARG A 119 2.91 9.81 17.87
C ARG A 119 4.31 9.21 17.89
N GLU A 120 4.74 8.50 16.85
CA GLU A 120 6.04 7.81 16.79
C GLU A 120 7.20 8.73 16.41
N THR A 121 6.98 9.74 15.56
CA THR A 121 8.04 10.66 15.12
C THR A 121 8.37 11.75 16.13
N GLY A 122 7.62 11.87 17.23
CA GLY A 122 7.90 12.83 18.30
C GLY A 122 7.70 14.31 17.94
N LEU A 123 7.51 14.63 16.66
CA LEU A 123 7.31 15.98 16.11
C LEU A 123 5.99 16.64 16.55
N GLY A 124 5.16 15.95 17.34
CA GLY A 124 3.81 16.34 17.68
C GLY A 124 3.54 16.69 19.15
N ALA A 125 4.50 16.55 20.07
CA ALA A 125 4.26 16.97 21.46
C ALA A 125 4.46 18.49 21.59
N PRO A 126 3.46 19.27 22.07
CA PRO A 126 3.67 20.71 22.34
C PRO A 126 4.85 20.92 23.30
N ALA A 127 5.09 19.97 24.22
CA ALA A 127 6.24 19.99 25.11
C ALA A 127 7.60 19.88 24.38
N ASP A 128 7.70 19.17 23.25
CA ASP A 128 8.94 19.03 22.51
C ASP A 128 9.23 20.30 21.69
N LEU A 129 8.20 20.84 21.02
CA LEU A 129 8.31 22.10 20.30
C LEU A 129 8.57 23.29 21.24
N ASP A 130 7.94 23.34 22.41
CA ASP A 130 8.19 24.36 23.43
C ASP A 130 9.59 24.22 24.05
N THR A 131 10.08 22.99 24.21
CA THR A 131 11.44 22.73 24.69
C THR A 131 12.47 23.15 23.66
N LEU A 132 12.23 22.85 22.39
CA LEU A 132 13.10 23.26 21.28
C LEU A 132 13.12 24.79 21.14
N HIS A 133 11.96 25.46 21.25
CA HIS A 133 11.90 26.92 21.27
C HIS A 133 12.66 27.51 22.45
N ARG A 134 12.51 26.95 23.67
CA ARG A 134 13.29 27.40 24.84
C ARG A 134 14.79 27.22 24.64
N GLN A 135 15.22 26.11 24.04
CA GLN A 135 16.62 25.87 23.72
C GLN A 135 17.14 26.87 22.68
N ILE A 136 16.37 27.14 21.62
CA ILE A 136 16.71 28.15 20.61
C ILE A 136 16.86 29.53 21.26
N THR A 137 15.92 29.94 22.11
CA THR A 137 15.99 31.23 22.81
C THR A 137 17.20 31.29 23.74
N SER A 138 17.49 30.23 24.50
CA SER A 138 18.66 30.16 25.38
C SER A 138 19.97 30.26 24.59
N LEU A 139 20.08 29.54 23.48
CA LEU A 139 21.27 29.58 22.62
C LEU A 139 21.45 30.95 21.95
N GLN A 140 20.36 31.59 21.54
CA GLN A 140 20.40 32.95 21.01
C GLN A 140 20.92 33.94 22.06
N GLN A 141 20.44 33.84 23.32
CA GLN A 141 20.93 34.67 24.43
C GLN A 141 22.42 34.43 24.69
N GLU A 142 22.86 33.17 24.73
CA GLU A 142 24.27 32.82 24.92
C GLU A 142 25.14 33.39 23.80
N VAL A 143 24.71 33.28 22.54
CA VAL A 143 25.43 33.87 21.40
C VAL A 143 25.53 35.39 21.53
N THR A 144 24.46 36.08 21.95
CA THR A 144 24.51 37.53 22.14
C THR A 144 25.47 37.93 23.27
N GLU A 145 25.47 37.18 24.37
CA GLU A 145 26.33 37.43 25.52
C GLU A 145 27.80 37.17 25.19
N LEU A 146 28.11 36.06 24.51
CA LEU A 146 29.46 35.75 24.05
C LEU A 146 30.00 36.82 23.09
N ARG A 147 29.15 37.35 22.20
CA ARG A 147 29.52 38.46 21.32
C ARG A 147 29.86 39.73 22.10
N ARG A 148 29.05 40.08 23.11
CA ARG A 148 29.30 41.22 24.01
C ARG A 148 30.65 41.07 24.71
N GLN A 149 30.92 39.90 25.30
CA GLN A 149 32.19 39.63 25.98
C GLN A 149 33.38 39.72 25.03
N LEU A 150 33.25 39.23 23.80
CA LEU A 150 34.31 39.32 22.79
C LEU A 150 34.63 40.78 22.46
N THR A 151 33.60 41.62 22.27
CA THR A 151 33.77 43.05 22.04
C THR A 151 34.49 43.71 23.21
N GLU A 152 34.06 43.47 24.45
CA GLU A 152 34.68 44.05 25.65
C GLU A 152 36.16 43.68 25.78
N ARG A 153 36.50 42.39 25.60
CA ARG A 153 37.90 41.96 25.64
C ARG A 153 38.73 42.54 24.50
N THR A 154 38.13 42.78 23.35
CA THR A 154 38.82 43.41 22.21
C THR A 154 39.12 44.87 22.52
N GLU A 155 38.18 45.60 23.11
CA GLU A 155 38.37 46.98 23.57
C GLU A 155 39.42 47.08 24.68
N GLU A 156 39.38 46.18 25.67
CA GLU A 156 40.38 46.09 26.73
C GLU A 156 41.80 45.84 26.16
N LEU A 157 41.92 44.91 25.21
CA LEU A 157 43.21 44.61 24.57
C LEU A 157 43.74 45.79 23.76
N GLU A 158 42.88 46.49 23.01
CA GLU A 158 43.29 47.67 22.27
C GLU A 158 43.69 48.83 23.19
N ALA A 159 42.97 49.04 24.30
CA ALA A 159 43.34 50.00 25.34
C ALA A 159 44.71 49.65 25.97
N ALA A 160 44.94 48.38 26.33
CA ALA A 160 46.20 47.93 26.89
C ALA A 160 47.37 48.10 25.90
N ARG A 161 47.15 47.79 24.62
CA ARG A 161 48.13 48.01 23.54
C ARG A 161 48.41 49.49 23.34
N ALA A 162 47.40 50.36 23.36
CA ALA A 162 47.57 51.80 23.26
C ALA A 162 48.41 52.35 24.42
N ALA A 163 48.09 51.96 25.66
CA ALA A 163 48.86 52.34 26.84
C ALA A 163 50.32 51.83 26.78
N SER A 164 50.54 50.60 26.29
CA SER A 164 51.89 50.08 26.09
C SER A 164 52.67 50.87 25.04
N ARG A 165 52.02 51.29 23.93
CA ARG A 165 52.66 52.14 22.92
C ARG A 165 53.00 53.52 23.46
N GLU A 166 52.10 54.13 24.22
CA GLU A 166 52.30 55.43 24.89
C GLU A 166 53.50 55.37 25.84
N LEU A 167 53.58 54.34 26.69
CA LEU A 167 54.69 54.16 27.63
C LEU A 167 56.03 53.96 26.89
N MET A 168 56.04 53.17 25.82
CA MET A 168 57.24 52.99 25.00
C MET A 168 57.65 54.28 24.28
N ALA A 169 56.70 55.10 23.82
CA ALA A 169 56.98 56.40 23.23
C ALA A 169 57.57 57.39 24.25
N GLN A 170 57.13 57.34 25.52
CA GLN A 170 57.71 58.14 26.61
C GLN A 170 59.14 57.71 26.93
N LEU A 171 59.43 56.40 26.99
CA LEU A 171 60.78 55.87 27.24
C LEU A 171 61.76 56.18 26.10
N ASN A 172 61.30 56.10 24.84
CA ASN A 172 62.13 56.35 23.67
C ASN A 172 62.27 57.83 23.31
N ARG A 173 61.67 58.75 24.08
CA ARG A 173 61.78 60.18 23.82
C ARG A 173 63.22 60.62 24.16
N PRO A 174 64.01 61.15 23.21
CA PRO A 174 65.38 61.55 23.49
C PRO A 174 65.38 62.67 24.53
N LYS A 175 66.28 62.56 25.51
CA LYS A 175 66.50 63.59 26.53
C LYS A 175 66.96 64.86 25.82
N PRO A 176 66.29 66.02 26.02
CA PRO A 176 66.70 67.25 25.34
C PRO A 176 68.11 67.62 25.78
N SER A 177 69.02 67.70 24.79
CA SER A 177 70.41 68.17 24.90
C SER A 177 70.48 69.69 24.81
#